data_AF-A0A3E5GWH5-F1
#
_entry.id   AF-A0A3E5GWH5-F1
#
_cell.length_a   1.000
_cell.length_b   1.000
_cell.length_c   1.000
_cell.angle_alpha   90.00
_cell.angle_beta   90.00
_cell.angle_gamma   90.00
#
_symmetry.space_group_name_H-M   'P 1'
#
loop_
_entity.id
_entity.type
_entity.pdbx_description
1 polymer ?
#
loop_
_entity_poly.entity_id
_entity_poly.type
_entity_poly.pdbx_seq_one_letter_code
_entity_poly.pdbx_strand_id
1 'polypeptide(L)' 'MEKPDNFTNCLAILSGADFKLAETNDIYRTGIIGQFNITFELAWKALQEIMRNIFWQKGSRLR' A
#
# COMPACT_ATOMS: atom_id res chain seq x y z
N MET A 1 -1.23 -10.35 13.42
CA MET A 1 -2.07 -9.45 12.60
C MET A 1 -1.56 -9.53 11.17
N GLU A 2 -2.39 -10.04 10.26
CA GLU A 2 -1.97 -10.38 8.91
C GLU A 2 -1.70 -9.10 8.09
N LYS A 3 -0.49 -8.99 7.52
CA LYS A 3 -0.06 -7.86 6.67
C LYS A 3 -1.00 -7.52 5.49
N PRO A 4 -1.64 -8.46 4.78
CA PRO A 4 -2.53 -8.12 3.66
C PRO A 4 -3.78 -7.34 4.08
N ASP A 5 -4.33 -7.59 5.27
CA ASP A 5 -5.52 -6.90 5.76
C ASP A 5 -5.27 -5.39 5.95
N ASN A 6 -4.05 -5.03 6.36
CA ASN A 6 -3.64 -3.64 6.53
C ASN A 6 -3.55 -2.88 5.20
N PHE A 7 -3.09 -3.54 4.12
CA PHE A 7 -3.02 -2.91 2.79
C PHE A 7 -4.41 -2.67 2.21
N THR A 8 -5.25 -3.71 2.20
CA THR A 8 -6.61 -3.62 1.63
C THR A 8 -7.45 -2.58 2.36
N ASN A 9 -7.33 -2.50 3.70
CA ASN A 9 -8.01 -1.47 4.48
C ASN A 9 -7.49 -0.06 4.14
N CYS A 10 -6.16 0.12 4.05
CA CYS A 10 -5.58 1.41 3.67
C CYS A 10 -6.03 1.88 2.28
N LEU A 11 -6.11 0.94 1.32
CA LEU A 11 -6.57 1.22 -0.03
C LEU A 11 -8.07 1.56 -0.06
N ALA A 12 -8.89 0.87 0.73
CA ALA A 12 -10.33 1.16 0.83
C ALA A 12 -10.62 2.55 1.40
N ILE A 13 -9.85 2.98 2.41
CA ILE A 13 -9.94 4.34 2.96
C ILE A 13 -9.53 5.37 1.89
N LEU A 14 -8.44 5.11 1.18
CA LEU A 14 -7.95 6.02 0.14
C LEU A 14 -8.93 6.13 -1.05
N SER A 15 -9.54 5.01 -1.47
CA SER A 15 -10.49 4.99 -2.59
C SER A 15 -11.81 5.68 -2.24
N GLY A 16 -12.19 5.68 -0.97
CA GLY A 16 -13.37 6.38 -0.46
C GLY A 16 -13.14 7.85 -0.11
N ALA A 17 -11.93 8.39 -0.32
CA ALA A 17 -11.63 9.77 0.04
C ALA A 17 -12.41 10.80 -0.80
N ASP A 18 -12.85 11.88 -0.17
CA ASP A 18 -13.55 12.97 -0.84
C ASP A 18 -12.56 14.00 -1.41
N PHE A 19 -12.15 13.81 -2.66
CA PHE A 19 -11.20 14.71 -3.31
C PHE A 19 -11.72 16.14 -3.48
N LYS A 20 -13.04 16.38 -3.50
CA LYS A 20 -13.59 17.74 -3.57
C LYS A 20 -13.37 18.49 -2.26
N LEU A 21 -13.58 17.83 -1.11
CA LEU A 21 -13.27 18.42 0.20
C LEU A 21 -11.77 18.75 0.33
N ALA A 22 -10.90 17.96 -0.30
CA ALA A 22 -9.46 18.17 -0.27
C ALA A 22 -9.00 19.44 -1.02
N GLU A 23 -9.81 19.97 -1.94
CA GLU A 23 -9.50 21.22 -2.66
C GLU A 23 -9.49 22.42 -1.73
N THR A 24 -10.37 22.44 -0.71
CA THR A 24 -10.56 23.59 0.19
C THR A 24 -10.17 23.33 1.64
N ASN A 25 -9.88 22.07 2.01
CA ASN A 25 -9.49 21.70 3.38
C ASN A 25 -8.07 21.11 3.39
N ASP A 26 -7.11 21.93 3.79
CA ASP A 26 -5.69 21.58 3.80
C ASP A 26 -5.35 20.43 4.77
N ILE A 27 -6.02 20.36 5.92
CA ILE A 27 -5.84 19.27 6.89
C ILE A 27 -6.35 17.95 6.29
N TYR A 28 -7.53 17.98 5.68
CA TYR A 28 -8.12 16.81 5.03
C TYR A 28 -7.25 16.32 3.87
N ARG A 29 -6.76 17.24 3.02
CA ARG A 29 -5.82 16.93 1.93
C ARG A 29 -4.53 16.31 2.46
N THR A 30 -3.99 16.83 3.56
CA THR A 30 -2.81 16.27 4.23
C THR A 30 -3.07 14.84 4.70
N GLY A 31 -4.26 14.57 5.24
CA GLY A 31 -4.69 13.22 5.60
C GLY A 31 -4.72 12.25 4.41
N ILE A 32 -5.26 12.67 3.26
CA ILE A 32 -5.27 11.87 2.02
C ILE A 32 -3.85 11.57 1.55
N ILE A 33 -2.94 12.56 1.57
CA ILE A 33 -1.53 12.36 1.20
C ILE A 33 -0.85 11.36 2.14
N GLY A 34 -1.11 11.46 3.45
CA GLY A 34 -0.61 10.48 4.43
C GLY A 34 -1.12 9.06 4.16
N GLN A 35 -2.41 8.92 3.89
CA GLN A 35 -3.03 7.62 3.57
C GLN A 35 -2.47 7.04 2.26
N PHE A 36 -2.23 7.87 1.25
CA PHE A 36 -1.57 7.47 0.01
C PHE A 36 -0.17 6.93 0.28
N ASN A 37 0.64 7.64 1.08
CA ASN A 37 2.01 7.21 1.39
C ASN A 37 2.03 5.84 2.09
N ILE A 38 1.15 5.61 3.07
CA ILE A 38 1.04 4.32 3.76
C ILE A 38 0.60 3.21 2.79
N THR A 39 -0.40 3.49 1.96
CA THR A 39 -0.90 2.53 0.97
C THR A 39 0.19 2.14 -0.02
N PHE A 40 0.95 3.12 -0.52
CA PHE A 40 2.08 2.89 -1.40
C PHE A 40 3.20 2.11 -0.70
N GLU A 41 3.51 2.45 0.56
CA GLU A 41 4.52 1.75 1.36
C GLU A 41 4.21 0.25 1.50
N LEU A 42 2.96 -0.07 1.79
CA LEU A 42 2.50 -1.45 1.92
C LEU A 42 2.49 -2.17 0.56
N ALA A 43 2.12 -1.50 -0.52
CA ALA A 43 2.13 -2.07 -1.87
C ALA A 43 3.55 -2.50 -2.31
N TRP A 44 4.55 -1.63 -2.17
CA TRP A 44 5.91 -1.96 -2.60
C TRP A 44 6.55 -3.04 -1.72
N LYS A 45 6.26 -3.06 -0.40
CA LYS A 45 6.69 -4.15 0.49
C LYS A 45 6.07 -5.49 0.10
N ALA A 46 4.79 -5.51 -0.28
CA ALA A 46 4.13 -6.72 -0.78
C ALA A 46 4.77 -7.21 -2.08
N LEU A 47 5.07 -6.30 -3.01
CA LEU A 47 5.77 -6.62 -4.25
C LEU A 47 7.20 -7.15 -3.98
N GLN A 48 7.94 -6.50 -3.08
CA GLN A 48 9.28 -6.93 -2.69
C GLN A 48 9.29 -8.36 -2.14
N GLU A 49 8.31 -8.70 -1.29
CA GLU A 49 8.14 -10.05 -0.74
C GLU A 49 7.91 -11.08 -1.86
N ILE A 50 7.01 -10.78 -2.80
CA ILE A 50 6.72 -11.64 -3.96
C ILE A 50 7.97 -11.85 -4.81
N MET A 51 8.71 -10.78 -5.12
CA MET A 51 9.94 -10.85 -5.91
C MET A 51 11.02 -11.69 -5.21
N ARG A 52 11.20 -11.52 -3.89
CA ARG A 52 12.14 -12.32 -3.09
C ARG A 52 11.77 -13.80 -3.11
N ASN A 53 10.48 -14.13 -2.99
CA ASN A 53 10.01 -15.51 -3.01
C ASN A 53 10.18 -16.16 -4.38
N ILE A 54 9.88 -15.44 -5.47
CA ILE A 54 10.14 -15.91 -6.84
C ILE A 54 11.63 -16.20 -7.05
N PHE A 55 12.50 -15.30 -6.60
CA PHE A 55 13.94 -15.48 -6.73
C PHE A 55 14.43 -16.69 -5.93
N TRP A 56 13.98 -16.85 -4.69
CA TRP A 56 14.30 -18.03 -3.86
C TRP A 56 13.79 -19.35 -4.47
N GLN A 57 12.59 -19.36 -5.06
CA GLN A 57 12.08 -20.56 -5.73
C GLN A 57 12.89 -20.93 -6.97
N LYS A 58 13.36 -19.94 -7.75
CA LYS A 58 14.23 -20.21 -8.89
C LYS A 58 15.60 -20.74 -8.46
N GLY A 59 16.20 -20.16 -7.41
CA GLY A 59 17.51 -20.58 -6.90
C GLY A 59 17.53 -21.93 -6.16
N SER A 60 16.38 -22.40 -5.66
CA SER A 60 16.22 -23.74 -5.07
C SER A 60 15.93 -24.82 -6.12
N ARG A 61 15.41 -24.46 -7.30
CA ARG A 61 15.19 -25.38 -8.42
C ARG A 61 16.44 -25.67 -9.25
N LEU A 62 17.50 -24.87 -9.08
CA LEU A 62 18.78 -24.97 -9.76
C LEU A 62 19.88 -25.63 -8.90
N ARG A 63 19.52 -26.13 -7.71
CA ARG A 63 20.38 -26.91 -6.82
C ARG A 63 19.88 -28.35 -6.70
#